data_AF-A0A0G0I2Q2-F1
#
_entry.id   AF-A0A0G0I2Q2-F1
#
_cell.length_a   1.000
_cell.length_b   1.000
_cell.length_c   1.000
_cell.angle_alpha   90.00
_cell.angle_beta   90.00
_cell.angle_gamma   90.00
#
_symmetry.space_group_name_H-M   'P 1'
#
loop_
_entity.id
_entity.type
_entity.pdbx_description
1 polymer ?
#
loop_
_entity_poly.entity_id
_entity_poly.type
_entity_poly.pdbx_seq_one_letter_code
_entity_poly.pdbx_strand_id
1 'polypeptide(L)'
;MQLDVNAHLIYEELEIRNNPILQLSTRVLDDGFQINGLQIDASNARSRLTKKSKIDDVGKKVVLRQIAYEPNVQINSDELGQEIRCCQALNDAYSDPFFANVPKDPKKYRLELLRYERFNSFDENNQMTRGIFKMPSSRIVEPTNYDHQYAGQYTNPKGDVYSGSTELRRGSVLNNLIVDPILPFTAYLKEASQLTQGLENVSFDPLNHSVKVIGRGNIINVQSVMSFDSNLFLDQNSSLEFKFMPTGSEAVVIFEPGTVLTIPENSTLIFSGSGKVILSDGVVIKLLATEDTKNKIIINKSSLILSDGATLDFASDANSIIEGIGNIIIQSTASIKPSVPCSLTIGHSERDNINIKVSGNAQICLENPYIDGYTTISMQKLTTALNFEDGGSLIVGANGIFEINVLNGELSRGFVSDLSFRNNGTLTIKDNGLFVVAQNRMLTTFNQIYDFSWGGFCANITGGGFVQYIDVNSLKSFLGKVFALESDLFTDVAHMTFDKLALLLASKMPSTLKVSTLLESLNGIGAVVTKDKIKVDLFAGDTVISDDDSGTIYGKDVNKKAFTITVEGKRN
;
A
#
# COMPACT_ATOMS: atom_id res chain seq x y z
N MET A 1 -41.74 -47.51 9.68
CA MET A 1 -41.10 -46.73 10.76
C MET A 1 -41.74 -45.36 10.73
N GLN A 2 -42.35 -44.97 11.85
CA GLN A 2 -43.28 -43.85 12.00
C GLN A 2 -42.47 -42.57 12.24
N LEU A 3 -42.84 -41.49 11.56
CA LEU A 3 -42.31 -40.15 11.80
C LEU A 3 -42.74 -39.68 13.19
N ASP A 4 -41.77 -39.28 14.04
CA ASP A 4 -42.04 -38.43 15.20
C ASP A 4 -42.01 -36.96 14.75
N VAL A 5 -42.96 -36.19 15.26
CA VAL A 5 -43.41 -34.86 14.81
C VAL A 5 -42.70 -33.74 15.58
N ASN A 6 -41.74 -34.06 16.44
CA ASN A 6 -41.08 -33.09 17.30
C ASN A 6 -39.58 -32.99 17.01
N ALA A 7 -39.22 -32.16 16.03
CA ALA A 7 -37.86 -31.65 15.94
C ALA A 7 -37.62 -30.73 17.15
N HIS A 8 -36.98 -31.25 18.20
CA HIS A 8 -36.55 -30.46 19.34
C HIS A 8 -35.28 -29.67 18.97
N LEU A 9 -35.35 -28.34 19.06
CA LEU A 9 -34.19 -27.47 19.00
C LEU A 9 -33.44 -27.52 20.35
N ILE A 10 -32.20 -27.98 20.33
CA ILE A 10 -31.26 -27.92 21.46
C ILE A 10 -30.36 -26.70 21.24
N TYR A 11 -30.30 -25.79 22.21
CA TYR A 11 -29.39 -24.65 22.21
C TYR A 11 -28.32 -24.83 23.29
N GLU A 12 -27.07 -24.51 22.95
CA GLU A 12 -25.98 -24.30 23.92
C GLU A 12 -25.64 -22.81 23.93
N GLU A 13 -25.75 -22.17 25.09
CA GLU A 13 -25.45 -20.74 25.27
C GLU A 13 -23.96 -20.61 25.66
N LEU A 14 -23.15 -20.01 24.79
CA LEU A 14 -21.75 -19.66 25.10
C LEU A 14 -21.74 -18.32 25.86
N GLU A 15 -21.42 -18.36 27.15
CA GLU A 15 -21.39 -17.18 28.02
C GLU A 15 -20.18 -16.29 27.66
N ILE A 16 -20.35 -15.36 26.72
CA ILE A 16 -19.35 -14.32 26.41
C ILE A 16 -19.67 -13.09 27.25
N ARG A 17 -18.99 -12.95 28.40
CA ARG A 17 -19.07 -11.73 29.22
C ARG A 17 -18.42 -10.57 28.45
N ASN A 18 -19.25 -9.61 28.01
CA ASN A 18 -18.94 -8.25 27.54
C ASN A 18 -19.18 -7.90 26.06
N ASN A 19 -20.07 -8.59 25.33
CA ASN A 19 -20.65 -8.03 24.09
C ASN A 19 -22.09 -8.51 23.89
N PRO A 20 -23.08 -7.66 23.52
CA PRO A 20 -24.49 -8.06 23.40
C PRO A 20 -24.77 -8.69 22.03
N ILE A 21 -23.86 -9.53 21.52
CA ILE A 21 -24.09 -10.29 20.29
C ILE A 21 -24.50 -11.69 20.70
N LEU A 22 -25.79 -11.99 20.57
CA LEU A 22 -26.32 -13.34 20.69
C LEU A 22 -25.91 -14.12 19.43
N GLN A 23 -24.83 -14.89 19.50
CA GLN A 23 -24.48 -15.85 18.46
C GLN A 23 -25.27 -17.14 18.70
N LEU A 24 -26.28 -17.38 17.86
CA LEU A 24 -26.99 -18.66 17.84
C LEU A 24 -26.28 -19.58 16.83
N SER A 25 -25.66 -20.66 17.31
CA SER A 25 -25.22 -21.77 16.46
C SER A 25 -26.22 -22.91 16.53
N THR A 26 -26.87 -23.23 15.42
CA THR A 26 -27.70 -24.45 15.29
C THR A 26 -26.97 -25.48 14.44
N ARG A 27 -26.89 -26.74 14.91
CA ARG A 27 -26.38 -27.89 14.14
C ARG A 27 -27.51 -28.85 13.73
N VAL A 28 -27.66 -28.97 12.40
CA VAL A 28 -27.99 -30.13 11.54
C VAL A 28 -29.40 -30.77 11.61
N LEU A 29 -30.02 -30.98 10.43
CA LEU A 29 -30.48 -32.29 9.90
C LEU A 29 -30.55 -32.36 8.34
N ASP A 30 -29.75 -33.29 7.80
CA ASP A 30 -29.96 -34.25 6.69
C ASP A 30 -29.88 -33.97 5.16
N ASP A 31 -29.26 -32.89 4.68
CA ASP A 31 -28.93 -32.77 3.24
C ASP A 31 -27.51 -32.28 2.90
N GLY A 32 -26.61 -32.22 3.89
CA GLY A 32 -25.20 -31.90 3.63
C GLY A 32 -24.90 -30.43 3.36
N PHE A 33 -25.87 -29.51 3.51
CA PHE A 33 -25.59 -28.08 3.50
C PHE A 33 -25.20 -27.54 4.89
N GLN A 34 -24.03 -26.91 4.98
CA GLN A 34 -23.61 -26.10 6.13
C GLN A 34 -24.10 -24.66 5.95
N ILE A 35 -24.98 -24.19 6.84
CA ILE A 35 -25.27 -22.74 6.98
C ILE A 35 -24.33 -22.19 8.05
N ASN A 36 -23.36 -21.35 7.64
CA ASN A 36 -22.54 -20.58 8.58
C ASN A 36 -23.13 -19.17 8.72
N GLY A 37 -23.62 -18.86 9.92
CA GLY A 37 -23.86 -17.50 10.41
C GLY A 37 -25.16 -16.85 9.95
N LEU A 38 -26.21 -16.93 10.77
CA LEU A 38 -27.31 -15.97 10.75
C LEU A 38 -27.07 -14.96 11.87
N GLN A 39 -26.85 -13.69 11.53
CA GLN A 39 -26.75 -12.60 12.50
C GLN A 39 -28.12 -11.90 12.55
N ILE A 40 -28.83 -12.05 13.66
CA ILE A 40 -30.09 -11.33 13.92
C ILE A 40 -29.72 -10.09 14.73
N ASP A 41 -30.13 -8.92 14.24
CA ASP A 41 -30.01 -7.66 14.98
C ASP A 41 -30.98 -7.67 16.16
N ALA A 42 -30.45 -7.77 17.38
CA ALA A 42 -31.24 -7.86 18.61
C ALA A 42 -31.64 -6.49 19.18
N SER A 43 -31.34 -5.38 18.48
CA SER A 43 -31.59 -4.02 18.98
C SER A 43 -33.08 -3.68 19.24
N ASN A 44 -34.02 -4.46 18.69
CA ASN A 44 -35.47 -4.22 18.85
C ASN A 44 -36.22 -5.23 19.76
N ALA A 45 -35.54 -6.19 20.39
CA ALA A 45 -36.21 -7.19 21.25
C ALA A 45 -36.17 -6.79 22.74
N ARG A 46 -37.24 -6.16 23.26
CA ARG A 46 -37.40 -5.98 24.72
C ARG A 46 -37.89 -7.29 25.34
N SER A 47 -37.07 -7.91 26.21
CA SER A 47 -37.47 -9.11 26.98
C SER A 47 -37.24 -8.92 28.49
N ARG A 48 -38.17 -9.43 29.31
CA ARG A 48 -38.00 -9.64 30.76
C ARG A 48 -38.00 -11.15 31.04
N LEU A 49 -36.98 -11.62 31.75
CA LEU A 49 -36.78 -13.04 32.07
C LEU A 49 -37.36 -13.39 33.44
N THR A 50 -38.29 -14.35 33.49
CA THR A 50 -38.76 -14.97 34.75
C THR A 50 -38.30 -16.43 34.86
N LYS A 51 -37.71 -16.77 36.02
CA LYS A 51 -37.13 -18.08 36.31
C LYS A 51 -38.18 -18.99 36.98
N LYS A 52 -38.45 -20.15 36.40
CA LYS A 52 -39.11 -21.27 37.11
C LYS A 52 -38.31 -22.55 36.91
N SER A 53 -38.07 -23.28 37.98
CA SER A 53 -37.37 -24.57 37.94
C SER A 53 -38.37 -25.71 38.14
N LYS A 54 -38.28 -26.74 37.29
CA LYS A 54 -38.83 -28.08 37.57
C LYS A 54 -37.66 -29.06 37.61
N ILE A 55 -37.73 -30.01 38.53
CA ILE A 55 -36.78 -31.12 38.65
C ILE A 55 -37.46 -32.32 37.99
N ASP A 56 -36.75 -33.02 37.10
CA ASP A 56 -37.26 -34.24 36.48
C ASP A 56 -37.01 -35.48 37.38
N ASP A 57 -37.67 -36.59 37.05
CA ASP A 57 -37.70 -37.82 37.87
C ASP A 57 -36.34 -38.55 37.94
N VAL A 58 -35.29 -38.01 37.31
CA VAL A 58 -33.90 -38.52 37.37
C VAL A 58 -33.01 -37.57 38.19
N GLY A 59 -33.59 -36.55 38.85
CA GLY A 59 -32.89 -35.65 39.75
C GLY A 59 -32.02 -34.61 39.03
N LYS A 60 -32.18 -34.42 37.71
CA LYS A 60 -31.48 -33.36 36.99
C LYS A 60 -32.31 -32.06 37.04
N LYS A 61 -31.70 -31.02 37.58
CA LYS A 61 -32.30 -29.69 37.70
C LYS A 61 -32.20 -28.98 36.35
N VAL A 62 -33.25 -29.03 35.55
CA VAL A 62 -33.33 -28.27 34.29
C VAL A 62 -33.88 -26.88 34.57
N VAL A 63 -33.10 -25.85 34.26
CA VAL A 63 -33.56 -24.45 34.36
C VAL A 63 -34.16 -24.07 33.01
N LEU A 64 -35.49 -23.98 32.95
CA LEU A 64 -36.20 -23.47 31.77
C LEU A 64 -36.45 -21.97 31.93
N ARG A 65 -35.99 -21.17 30.95
CA ARG A 65 -36.34 -19.76 30.81
C ARG A 65 -37.40 -19.64 29.71
N GLN A 66 -38.58 -19.15 30.07
CA GLN A 66 -39.69 -18.95 29.14
C GLN A 66 -39.89 -17.45 28.93
N ILE A 67 -39.99 -17.00 27.68
CA ILE A 67 -40.38 -15.62 27.32
C ILE A 67 -41.90 -15.62 27.20
N ALA A 68 -42.58 -14.77 27.96
CA ALA A 68 -44.04 -14.60 27.91
C ALA A 68 -44.38 -13.27 27.23
N TYR A 69 -45.38 -13.28 26.34
CA TYR A 69 -46.00 -12.09 25.75
C TYR A 69 -47.22 -11.70 26.59
N GLU A 70 -47.34 -10.42 26.97
CA GLU A 70 -48.56 -9.89 27.62
C GLU A 70 -49.50 -9.23 26.58
N PRO A 71 -50.83 -9.41 26.66
CA PRO A 71 -51.74 -8.98 25.58
C PRO A 71 -52.25 -7.53 25.65
N ASN A 72 -51.80 -6.67 26.57
CA ASN A 72 -52.45 -5.38 26.83
C ASN A 72 -51.50 -4.19 27.00
N VAL A 73 -50.74 -3.88 25.94
CA VAL A 73 -50.04 -2.58 25.83
C VAL A 73 -50.69 -1.79 24.70
N GLN A 74 -51.24 -0.62 25.00
CA GLN A 74 -51.66 0.35 24.00
C GLN A 74 -50.42 0.84 23.24
N ILE A 75 -50.34 0.51 21.96
CA ILE A 75 -49.26 0.92 21.06
C ILE A 75 -49.80 1.96 20.07
N ASN A 76 -48.94 2.95 19.77
CA ASN A 76 -49.19 4.14 18.96
C ASN A 76 -49.57 3.77 17.50
N SER A 77 -50.50 4.51 16.92
CA SER A 77 -51.26 4.14 15.70
C SER A 77 -50.52 4.22 14.36
N ASP A 78 -49.21 4.44 14.33
CA ASP A 78 -48.45 4.56 13.08
C ASP A 78 -47.86 3.21 12.59
N GLU A 79 -47.71 2.23 13.49
CA GLU A 79 -47.18 0.89 13.15
C GLU A 79 -48.25 -0.09 12.62
N LEU A 80 -49.55 0.17 12.87
CA LEU A 80 -50.65 -0.69 12.39
C LEU A 80 -50.93 -0.54 10.88
N GLY A 81 -50.40 0.53 10.25
CA GLY A 81 -50.61 0.83 8.84
C GLY A 81 -49.89 -0.11 7.87
N GLN A 82 -48.88 -0.85 8.32
CA GLN A 82 -48.11 -1.79 7.49
C GLN A 82 -48.57 -3.25 7.64
N GLU A 83 -48.97 -3.70 8.83
CA GLU A 83 -49.44 -5.09 9.03
C GLU A 83 -50.81 -5.37 8.38
N ILE A 84 -51.74 -4.39 8.36
CA ILE A 84 -53.06 -4.59 7.73
C ILE A 84 -52.94 -4.73 6.19
N ARG A 85 -51.93 -4.10 5.56
CA ARG A 85 -51.76 -4.13 4.10
C ARG A 85 -51.26 -5.48 3.56
N CYS A 86 -50.44 -6.21 4.32
CA CYS A 86 -49.98 -7.54 3.93
C CYS A 86 -51.09 -8.59 3.99
N CYS A 87 -52.01 -8.50 4.96
CA CYS A 87 -53.11 -9.47 5.08
C CYS A 87 -54.22 -9.26 4.04
N GLN A 88 -54.43 -8.03 3.58
CA GLN A 88 -55.47 -7.70 2.59
C GLN A 88 -55.05 -8.08 1.16
N ALA A 89 -53.78 -7.86 0.79
CA ALA A 89 -53.23 -8.31 -0.49
C ALA A 89 -53.22 -9.85 -0.64
N LEU A 90 -53.00 -10.59 0.46
CA LEU A 90 -53.10 -12.05 0.50
C LEU A 90 -54.55 -12.52 0.28
N ASN A 91 -55.53 -11.91 0.93
CA ASN A 91 -56.94 -12.28 0.76
C ASN A 91 -57.47 -11.95 -0.65
N ASP A 92 -57.04 -10.84 -1.24
CA ASP A 92 -57.46 -10.47 -2.60
C ASP A 92 -56.83 -11.39 -3.67
N ALA A 93 -55.57 -11.82 -3.49
CA ALA A 93 -54.91 -12.79 -4.37
C ALA A 93 -55.56 -14.18 -4.35
N TYR A 94 -56.11 -14.61 -3.21
CA TYR A 94 -56.85 -15.87 -3.10
C TYR A 94 -58.30 -15.80 -3.61
N SER A 95 -58.80 -14.60 -3.93
CA SER A 95 -60.16 -14.39 -4.46
C SER A 95 -60.22 -14.32 -6.00
N ASP A 96 -59.06 -14.30 -6.68
CA ASP A 96 -58.97 -14.28 -8.14
C ASP A 96 -59.23 -15.69 -8.73
N PRO A 97 -60.15 -15.85 -9.70
CA PRO A 97 -60.46 -17.12 -10.36
C PRO A 97 -59.24 -17.85 -10.95
N PHE A 98 -58.16 -17.13 -11.23
CA PHE A 98 -56.91 -17.70 -11.73
C PHE A 98 -56.21 -18.63 -10.72
N PHE A 99 -56.36 -18.38 -9.41
CA PHE A 99 -55.70 -19.14 -8.34
C PHE A 99 -56.58 -20.27 -7.75
N ALA A 100 -57.84 -20.37 -8.15
CA ALA A 100 -58.77 -21.40 -7.64
C ALA A 100 -58.37 -22.85 -8.03
N ASN A 101 -57.52 -23.02 -9.04
CA ASN A 101 -57.11 -24.34 -9.57
C ASN A 101 -55.66 -24.75 -9.20
N VAL A 102 -54.97 -24.00 -8.34
CA VAL A 102 -53.58 -24.31 -7.95
C VAL A 102 -53.56 -25.21 -6.69
N PRO A 103 -52.88 -26.37 -6.70
CA PRO A 103 -52.75 -27.23 -5.52
C PRO A 103 -52.08 -26.51 -4.34
N LYS A 104 -52.65 -26.71 -3.14
CA LYS A 104 -52.27 -26.07 -1.87
C LYS A 104 -50.94 -26.59 -1.29
N ASP A 105 -49.82 -26.41 -1.99
CA ASP A 105 -48.49 -26.55 -1.39
C ASP A 105 -47.78 -25.18 -1.30
N PRO A 106 -47.81 -24.52 -0.13
CA PRO A 106 -47.24 -23.19 0.07
C PRO A 106 -45.71 -23.13 -0.10
N LYS A 107 -45.02 -24.27 -0.03
CA LYS A 107 -43.54 -24.29 -0.11
C LYS A 107 -43.02 -24.19 -1.53
N LYS A 108 -43.80 -24.60 -2.53
CA LYS A 108 -43.35 -24.69 -3.94
C LYS A 108 -43.55 -23.38 -4.74
N TYR A 109 -44.43 -22.49 -4.29
CA TYR A 109 -44.89 -21.32 -5.07
C TYR A 109 -44.59 -19.95 -4.46
N ARG A 110 -43.77 -19.90 -3.41
CA ARG A 110 -43.34 -18.64 -2.76
C ARG A 110 -42.63 -17.68 -3.73
N LEU A 111 -42.02 -18.20 -4.79
CA LEU A 111 -41.36 -17.45 -5.87
C LEU A 111 -42.32 -16.83 -6.90
N GLU A 112 -43.51 -17.40 -7.12
CA GLU A 112 -44.51 -16.82 -8.02
C GLU A 112 -45.34 -15.72 -7.35
N LEU A 113 -45.60 -15.83 -6.04
CA LEU A 113 -46.21 -14.75 -5.25
C LEU A 113 -45.36 -13.47 -5.23
N LEU A 114 -44.03 -13.61 -5.10
CA LEU A 114 -43.08 -12.49 -5.19
C LEU A 114 -42.98 -11.88 -6.59
N ARG A 115 -43.38 -12.62 -7.64
CA ARG A 115 -43.47 -12.07 -9.01
C ARG A 115 -44.74 -11.25 -9.21
N TYR A 116 -45.84 -11.56 -8.51
CA TYR A 116 -47.10 -10.82 -8.62
C TYR A 116 -47.01 -9.43 -7.95
N GLU A 117 -46.24 -9.29 -6.86
CA GLU A 117 -45.99 -8.00 -6.20
C GLU A 117 -45.23 -6.98 -7.07
N ARG A 118 -44.53 -7.41 -8.13
CA ARG A 118 -43.68 -6.52 -8.96
C ARG A 118 -44.40 -5.79 -10.10
N PHE A 119 -45.66 -6.08 -10.39
CA PHE A 119 -46.31 -5.59 -11.62
C PHE A 119 -47.51 -4.64 -11.43
N ASN A 120 -47.86 -4.28 -10.20
CA ASN A 120 -48.92 -3.30 -9.94
C ASN A 120 -48.35 -2.11 -9.16
N SER A 121 -48.36 -0.92 -9.76
CA SER A 121 -48.21 0.34 -9.02
C SER A 121 -49.59 0.92 -8.71
N PHE A 122 -49.71 1.52 -7.53
CA PHE A 122 -50.84 2.35 -7.17
C PHE A 122 -50.60 3.76 -7.68
N ASP A 123 -51.63 4.40 -8.23
CA ASP A 123 -51.57 5.82 -8.53
C ASP A 123 -51.63 6.67 -7.26
N GLU A 124 -51.47 7.98 -7.43
CA GLU A 124 -51.53 8.99 -6.37
C GLU A 124 -52.88 9.04 -5.61
N ASN A 125 -53.90 8.30 -6.08
CA ASN A 125 -55.20 8.15 -5.42
C ASN A 125 -55.41 6.75 -4.81
N ASN A 126 -54.35 5.95 -4.68
CA ASN A 126 -54.38 4.56 -4.20
C ASN A 126 -55.28 3.61 -5.03
N GLN A 127 -55.44 3.85 -6.34
CA GLN A 127 -56.08 2.89 -7.24
C GLN A 127 -55.05 2.03 -7.99
N MET A 128 -55.34 0.74 -8.13
CA MET A 128 -54.43 -0.25 -8.70
C MET A 128 -54.49 -0.21 -10.25
N THR A 129 -53.44 0.23 -10.91
CA THR A 129 -53.37 0.26 -12.39
C THR A 129 -52.77 -1.03 -12.96
N ARG A 130 -53.55 -1.77 -13.78
CA ARG A 130 -53.12 -3.00 -14.49
C ARG A 130 -52.27 -2.66 -15.72
N GLY A 131 -50.98 -2.98 -15.70
CA GLY A 131 -50.12 -2.93 -16.90
C GLY A 131 -50.20 -4.22 -17.72
N ILE A 132 -50.77 -4.17 -18.93
CA ILE A 132 -50.75 -5.29 -19.89
C ILE A 132 -49.54 -5.12 -20.82
N PHE A 133 -48.55 -6.01 -20.74
CA PHE A 133 -47.58 -6.22 -21.82
C PHE A 133 -47.79 -7.60 -22.46
N LYS A 134 -48.20 -7.61 -23.73
CA LYS A 134 -48.12 -8.78 -24.62
C LYS A 134 -46.64 -9.00 -24.97
N MET A 135 -46.03 -10.08 -24.50
CA MET A 135 -44.79 -10.60 -25.12
C MET A 135 -45.13 -11.63 -26.21
N PRO A 136 -44.54 -11.54 -27.40
CA PRO A 136 -44.54 -12.65 -28.35
C PRO A 136 -43.60 -13.75 -27.84
N SER A 137 -44.02 -14.99 -28.05
CA SER A 137 -43.34 -16.22 -27.65
C SER A 137 -41.91 -16.32 -28.19
N SER A 138 -40.91 -16.13 -27.34
CA SER A 138 -39.56 -16.65 -27.53
C SER A 138 -39.17 -17.52 -26.34
N ARG A 139 -38.84 -18.78 -26.63
CA ARG A 139 -38.38 -19.82 -25.71
C ARG A 139 -37.31 -19.27 -24.76
N ILE A 140 -37.58 -19.30 -23.46
CA ILE A 140 -36.56 -19.11 -22.42
C ILE A 140 -35.66 -20.34 -22.46
N VAL A 141 -34.40 -20.16 -22.81
CA VAL A 141 -33.34 -21.14 -22.57
C VAL A 141 -32.72 -20.76 -21.23
N GLU A 142 -32.80 -21.65 -20.25
CA GLU A 142 -32.16 -21.45 -18.94
C GLU A 142 -30.63 -21.47 -19.10
N PRO A 143 -29.90 -20.46 -18.59
CA PRO A 143 -28.44 -20.52 -18.51
C PRO A 143 -28.01 -21.39 -17.33
N THR A 144 -26.95 -22.16 -17.52
CA THR A 144 -26.43 -23.19 -16.59
C THR A 144 -25.57 -22.64 -15.43
N ASN A 145 -25.43 -21.33 -15.26
CA ASN A 145 -24.69 -20.74 -14.15
C ASN A 145 -25.51 -19.64 -13.45
N TYR A 146 -25.64 -19.75 -12.13
CA TYR A 146 -26.29 -18.75 -11.28
C TYR A 146 -25.33 -17.60 -11.01
N ASP A 147 -25.40 -16.54 -11.81
CA ASP A 147 -24.91 -15.22 -11.39
C ASP A 147 -25.97 -14.58 -10.48
N HIS A 148 -25.60 -14.32 -9.21
CA HIS A 148 -26.47 -13.63 -8.27
C HIS A 148 -26.56 -12.13 -8.62
N GLN A 149 -27.50 -11.78 -9.52
CA GLN A 149 -27.91 -10.40 -9.75
C GLN A 149 -28.76 -9.89 -8.56
N TYR A 150 -28.38 -8.77 -7.96
CA TYR A 150 -29.18 -8.06 -6.95
C TYR A 150 -29.91 -6.86 -7.56
N ALA A 151 -31.02 -6.47 -6.91
CA ALA A 151 -31.90 -5.40 -7.34
C ALA A 151 -31.13 -4.08 -7.61
N GLY A 152 -31.31 -3.51 -8.80
CA GLY A 152 -30.68 -2.26 -9.24
C GLY A 152 -29.59 -2.41 -10.31
N GLN A 153 -29.19 -3.64 -10.65
CA GLN A 153 -28.30 -3.89 -11.80
C GLN A 153 -29.10 -3.82 -13.12
N TYR A 154 -28.76 -2.88 -13.99
CA TYR A 154 -29.19 -2.89 -15.39
C TYR A 154 -28.07 -3.50 -16.23
N THR A 155 -28.15 -4.80 -16.53
CA THR A 155 -27.32 -5.40 -17.58
C THR A 155 -27.93 -4.97 -18.93
N ASN A 156 -27.26 -4.09 -19.66
CA ASN A 156 -27.68 -3.71 -21.00
C ASN A 156 -27.57 -4.94 -21.93
N PRO A 157 -28.59 -5.28 -22.75
CA PRO A 157 -28.53 -6.45 -23.64
C PRO A 157 -27.45 -6.40 -24.74
N LYS A 158 -26.64 -5.32 -24.78
CA LYS A 158 -25.48 -5.13 -25.64
C LYS A 158 -24.29 -4.71 -24.78
N GLY A 159 -23.61 -5.70 -24.19
CA GLY A 159 -22.46 -5.50 -23.31
C GLY A 159 -22.89 -5.27 -21.86
N ASP A 160 -22.33 -6.05 -20.93
CA ASP A 160 -22.60 -5.95 -19.50
C ASP A 160 -21.96 -4.66 -18.93
N VAL A 161 -22.59 -3.53 -19.20
CA VAL A 161 -22.20 -2.22 -18.66
C VAL A 161 -22.81 -2.07 -17.26
N TYR A 162 -21.97 -1.85 -16.25
CA TYR A 162 -22.35 -1.76 -14.85
C TYR A 162 -22.69 -0.31 -14.45
N SER A 163 -23.80 -0.18 -13.70
CA SER A 163 -24.25 1.03 -12.98
C SER A 163 -24.85 0.64 -11.62
N GLY A 164 -25.07 1.61 -10.73
CA GLY A 164 -25.64 1.42 -9.39
C GLY A 164 -24.57 1.16 -8.31
N SER A 165 -24.84 0.26 -7.37
CA SER A 165 -23.87 -0.13 -6.34
C SER A 165 -23.75 -1.64 -6.28
N THR A 166 -22.52 -2.14 -6.25
CA THR A 166 -22.21 -3.56 -6.10
C THR A 166 -21.34 -3.78 -4.87
N GLU A 167 -21.72 -4.75 -4.04
CA GLU A 167 -20.92 -5.19 -2.91
C GLU A 167 -20.39 -6.59 -3.18
N LEU A 168 -19.07 -6.70 -3.35
CA LEU A 168 -18.39 -7.97 -3.46
C LEU A 168 -18.07 -8.44 -2.05
N ARG A 169 -18.87 -9.40 -1.58
CA ARG A 169 -18.68 -10.06 -0.29
C ARG A 169 -17.37 -10.86 -0.29
N ARG A 170 -16.96 -11.30 0.90
CA ARG A 170 -15.75 -12.09 1.09
C ARG A 170 -15.57 -13.20 0.05
N GLY A 171 -14.45 -13.18 -0.66
CA GLY A 171 -14.11 -14.18 -1.68
C GLY A 171 -14.90 -14.10 -2.99
N SER A 172 -15.79 -13.11 -3.16
CA SER A 172 -16.61 -12.96 -4.37
C SER A 172 -15.79 -12.42 -5.53
N VAL A 173 -16.21 -12.74 -6.76
CA VAL A 173 -15.54 -12.30 -7.99
C VAL A 173 -16.55 -11.58 -8.88
N LEU A 174 -16.21 -10.39 -9.35
CA LEU A 174 -16.90 -9.69 -10.44
C LEU A 174 -16.05 -9.80 -11.71
N ASN A 175 -16.63 -10.30 -12.79
CA ASN A 175 -15.93 -10.48 -14.07
C ASN A 175 -16.41 -9.50 -15.13
N ASN A 176 -15.52 -9.25 -16.10
CA ASN A 176 -15.77 -8.42 -17.28
C ASN A 176 -16.33 -7.04 -16.92
N LEU A 177 -15.70 -6.37 -15.95
CA LEU A 177 -16.13 -5.02 -15.57
C LEU A 177 -16.00 -4.09 -16.79
N ILE A 178 -17.15 -3.51 -17.17
CA ILE A 178 -17.29 -2.35 -18.05
C ILE A 178 -18.20 -1.36 -17.30
N VAL A 179 -17.77 -0.12 -17.07
CA VAL A 179 -18.59 0.87 -16.34
C VAL A 179 -19.25 1.84 -17.32
N ASP A 180 -20.50 2.22 -17.06
CA ASP A 180 -21.19 3.23 -17.87
C ASP A 180 -20.57 4.60 -17.55
N PRO A 181 -20.07 5.38 -18.53
CA PRO A 181 -19.40 6.64 -18.22
C PRO A 181 -20.33 7.72 -17.62
N ILE A 182 -21.65 7.57 -17.74
CA ILE A 182 -22.63 8.59 -17.36
C ILE A 182 -23.36 8.21 -16.06
N LEU A 183 -23.57 6.91 -15.81
CA LEU A 183 -24.37 6.47 -14.68
C LEU A 183 -23.51 6.22 -13.43
N PRO A 184 -23.97 6.61 -12.23
CA PRO A 184 -23.23 6.35 -11.01
C PRO A 184 -22.93 4.87 -10.81
N PHE A 185 -21.72 4.52 -10.39
CA PHE A 185 -21.30 3.16 -10.10
C PHE A 185 -20.40 3.12 -8.86
N THR A 186 -20.75 2.30 -7.86
CA THR A 186 -19.88 2.07 -6.70
C THR A 186 -19.59 0.60 -6.49
N ALA A 187 -18.31 0.23 -6.40
CA ALA A 187 -17.88 -1.10 -6.03
C ALA A 187 -17.31 -1.13 -4.61
N TYR A 188 -17.89 -1.97 -3.74
CA TYR A 188 -17.36 -2.27 -2.42
C TYR A 188 -16.65 -3.62 -2.46
N LEU A 189 -15.33 -3.61 -2.35
CA LEU A 189 -14.48 -4.81 -2.32
C LEU A 189 -14.28 -5.22 -0.86
N LYS A 190 -14.92 -6.30 -0.40
CA LYS A 190 -14.77 -6.83 0.97
C LYS A 190 -13.94 -8.10 0.99
N GLU A 191 -12.86 -8.08 1.75
CA GLU A 191 -11.92 -9.18 2.10
C GLU A 191 -11.80 -10.31 1.06
N ALA A 192 -10.63 -10.43 0.44
CA ALA A 192 -10.36 -11.46 -0.57
C ALA A 192 -11.30 -11.41 -1.79
N SER A 193 -12.01 -10.30 -2.00
CA SER A 193 -12.86 -10.10 -3.18
C SER A 193 -12.03 -9.74 -4.40
N GLN A 194 -12.55 -10.04 -5.59
CA GLN A 194 -11.85 -9.80 -6.84
C GLN A 194 -12.74 -9.06 -7.84
N LEU A 195 -12.17 -8.06 -8.49
CA LEU A 195 -12.77 -7.35 -9.60
C LEU A 195 -11.89 -7.58 -10.83
N THR A 196 -12.46 -8.09 -11.91
CA THR A 196 -11.74 -8.40 -13.14
C THR A 196 -12.21 -7.51 -14.27
N GLN A 197 -11.29 -6.71 -14.79
CA GLN A 197 -11.50 -5.91 -15.99
C GLN A 197 -11.84 -6.82 -17.17
N GLY A 198 -12.77 -6.37 -18.02
CA GLY A 198 -12.93 -6.94 -19.35
C GLY A 198 -11.74 -6.62 -20.26
N LEU A 199 -11.88 -6.93 -21.55
CA LEU A 199 -10.86 -6.62 -22.56
C LEU A 199 -10.79 -5.13 -22.93
N GLU A 200 -11.81 -4.36 -22.55
CA GLU A 200 -11.91 -2.94 -22.86
C GLU A 200 -11.24 -2.08 -21.77
N ASN A 201 -10.81 -0.88 -22.17
CA ASN A 201 -10.30 0.09 -21.22
C ASN A 201 -11.41 0.54 -20.28
N VAL A 202 -11.08 0.68 -19.00
CA VAL A 202 -12.02 1.13 -17.97
C VAL A 202 -11.51 2.45 -17.41
N SER A 203 -12.34 3.48 -17.43
CA SER A 203 -12.04 4.76 -16.78
C SER A 203 -13.10 5.04 -15.72
N PHE A 204 -12.66 5.21 -14.48
CA PHE A 204 -13.54 5.59 -13.39
C PHE A 204 -13.63 7.12 -13.35
N ASP A 205 -14.82 7.67 -13.60
CA ASP A 205 -15.13 9.10 -13.50
C ASP A 205 -15.26 9.51 -12.01
N PRO A 206 -14.70 10.65 -11.58
CA PRO A 206 -14.70 11.06 -10.17
C PRO A 206 -16.08 11.46 -9.64
N LEU A 207 -17.01 11.89 -10.51
CA LEU A 207 -18.35 12.35 -10.14
C LEU A 207 -19.34 11.20 -10.04
N ASN A 208 -19.15 10.17 -10.87
CA ASN A 208 -20.10 9.06 -10.98
C ASN A 208 -19.58 7.79 -10.34
N HIS A 209 -18.27 7.54 -10.32
CA HIS A 209 -17.73 6.24 -9.97
C HIS A 209 -16.95 6.26 -8.66
N SER A 210 -17.00 5.15 -7.92
CA SER A 210 -16.09 4.90 -6.80
C SER A 210 -15.80 3.43 -6.55
N VAL A 211 -14.60 3.15 -6.06
CA VAL A 211 -14.16 1.84 -5.60
C VAL A 211 -13.71 1.97 -4.15
N LYS A 212 -14.31 1.19 -3.25
CA LYS A 212 -14.04 1.20 -1.82
C LYS A 212 -13.50 -0.15 -1.39
N VAL A 213 -12.30 -0.17 -0.81
CA VAL A 213 -11.58 -1.38 -0.43
C VAL A 213 -11.61 -1.58 1.07
N ILE A 214 -12.23 -2.68 1.50
CA ILE A 214 -12.46 -3.04 2.89
C ILE A 214 -11.81 -4.39 3.17
N GLY A 215 -10.98 -4.45 4.21
CA GLY A 215 -10.26 -5.66 4.58
C GLY A 215 -9.14 -6.03 3.60
N ARG A 216 -8.58 -7.23 3.78
CA ARG A 216 -7.31 -7.64 3.15
C ARG A 216 -7.50 -8.57 1.96
N GLY A 217 -6.49 -8.61 1.09
CA GLY A 217 -6.42 -9.56 -0.02
C GLY A 217 -7.36 -9.25 -1.19
N ASN A 218 -7.89 -8.02 -1.28
CA ASN A 218 -8.73 -7.64 -2.41
C ASN A 218 -7.88 -7.49 -3.66
N ILE A 219 -8.40 -7.92 -4.81
CA ILE A 219 -7.65 -7.94 -6.07
C ILE A 219 -8.44 -7.22 -7.16
N ILE A 220 -7.79 -6.34 -7.91
CA ILE A 220 -8.25 -5.82 -9.19
C ILE A 220 -7.37 -6.43 -10.27
N ASN A 221 -7.95 -7.32 -11.07
CA ASN A 221 -7.30 -7.95 -12.20
C ASN A 221 -7.39 -7.01 -13.42
N VAL A 222 -6.25 -6.53 -13.90
CA VAL A 222 -6.12 -5.54 -14.98
C VAL A 222 -5.63 -6.23 -16.25
N GLN A 223 -6.41 -6.15 -17.33
CA GLN A 223 -6.12 -6.83 -18.60
C GLN A 223 -5.66 -5.87 -19.71
N SER A 224 -6.10 -4.60 -19.63
CA SER A 224 -5.73 -3.52 -20.56
C SER A 224 -5.43 -2.25 -19.75
N VAL A 225 -5.99 -1.10 -20.10
CA VAL A 225 -5.82 0.16 -19.37
C VAL A 225 -6.97 0.36 -18.39
N MET A 226 -6.66 0.63 -17.12
CA MET A 226 -7.62 1.02 -16.10
C MET A 226 -7.20 2.36 -15.47
N SER A 227 -8.07 3.37 -15.49
CA SER A 227 -7.77 4.67 -14.90
C SER A 227 -8.67 5.09 -13.75
N PHE A 228 -8.07 5.73 -12.75
CA PHE A 228 -8.70 6.21 -11.53
C PHE A 228 -8.47 7.70 -11.39
N ASP A 229 -9.56 8.46 -11.31
CA ASP A 229 -9.56 9.87 -10.97
C ASP A 229 -10.23 10.05 -9.60
N SER A 230 -9.42 10.20 -8.55
CA SER A 230 -9.89 10.55 -7.19
C SER A 230 -11.02 9.69 -6.61
N ASN A 231 -11.14 8.43 -7.05
CA ASN A 231 -12.29 7.57 -6.76
C ASN A 231 -11.95 6.18 -6.21
N LEU A 232 -10.68 5.95 -5.87
CA LEU A 232 -10.22 4.76 -5.17
C LEU A 232 -9.98 5.07 -3.69
N PHE A 233 -10.71 4.38 -2.82
CA PHE A 233 -10.67 4.58 -1.38
C PHE A 233 -10.27 3.29 -0.67
N LEU A 234 -9.25 3.35 0.18
CA LEU A 234 -8.82 2.25 1.03
C LEU A 234 -9.23 2.54 2.47
N ASP A 235 -9.82 1.55 3.14
CA ASP A 235 -10.04 1.60 4.59
C ASP A 235 -8.73 1.28 5.34
N GLN A 236 -8.67 1.64 6.63
CA GLN A 236 -7.58 1.19 7.50
C GLN A 236 -7.47 -0.33 7.55
N ASN A 237 -6.24 -0.85 7.68
CA ASN A 237 -5.94 -2.28 7.69
C ASN A 237 -6.34 -3.03 6.40
N SER A 238 -6.60 -2.31 5.30
CA SER A 238 -7.01 -2.91 4.03
C SER A 238 -5.81 -3.32 3.17
N SER A 239 -6.05 -4.18 2.18
CA SER A 239 -5.06 -4.44 1.15
C SER A 239 -5.72 -4.59 -0.20
N LEU A 240 -5.11 -3.93 -1.19
CA LEU A 240 -5.49 -3.96 -2.59
C LEU A 240 -4.30 -4.40 -3.44
N GLU A 241 -4.52 -5.39 -4.29
CA GLU A 241 -3.58 -5.83 -5.32
C GLU A 241 -4.12 -5.47 -6.69
N PHE A 242 -3.37 -4.69 -7.46
CA PHE A 242 -3.54 -4.63 -8.91
C PHE A 242 -2.73 -5.74 -9.55
N LYS A 243 -3.42 -6.73 -10.11
CA LYS A 243 -2.82 -7.89 -10.75
C LYS A 243 -2.89 -7.75 -12.27
N PHE A 244 -1.75 -7.49 -12.89
CA PHE A 244 -1.60 -7.33 -14.33
C PHE A 244 -1.61 -8.68 -15.04
N MET A 245 -2.65 -8.91 -15.83
CA MET A 245 -2.86 -10.14 -16.63
C MET A 245 -3.12 -9.76 -18.09
N PRO A 246 -2.11 -9.23 -18.81
CA PRO A 246 -2.29 -8.73 -20.17
C PRO A 246 -2.76 -9.83 -21.12
N THR A 247 -3.77 -9.53 -21.94
CA THR A 247 -4.32 -10.45 -22.97
C THR A 247 -3.98 -10.01 -24.41
N GLY A 248 -3.02 -9.08 -24.56
CA GLY A 248 -2.51 -8.62 -25.84
C GLY A 248 -1.59 -7.41 -25.70
N SER A 249 -2.17 -6.26 -25.38
CA SER A 249 -1.44 -5.03 -25.02
C SER A 249 -0.93 -5.09 -23.57
N GLU A 250 0.05 -4.26 -23.26
CA GLU A 250 0.54 -4.07 -21.90
C GLU A 250 -0.59 -3.57 -20.99
N ALA A 251 -0.75 -4.20 -19.81
CA ALA A 251 -1.74 -3.80 -18.83
C ALA A 251 -1.21 -2.62 -18.00
N VAL A 252 -2.04 -1.57 -17.86
CA VAL A 252 -1.63 -0.29 -17.26
C VAL A 252 -2.70 0.18 -16.28
N VAL A 253 -2.27 0.59 -15.09
CA VAL A 253 -3.09 1.39 -14.17
C VAL A 253 -2.62 2.84 -14.23
N ILE A 254 -3.55 3.76 -14.43
CA ILE A 254 -3.28 5.20 -14.48
C ILE A 254 -4.02 5.87 -13.33
N PHE A 255 -3.31 6.61 -12.50
CA PHE A 255 -3.92 7.60 -11.62
C PHE A 255 -3.94 8.93 -12.36
N GLU A 256 -5.13 9.45 -12.61
CA GLU A 256 -5.36 10.62 -13.45
C GLU A 256 -4.85 11.91 -12.78
N PRO A 257 -4.54 12.96 -13.56
CA PRO A 257 -3.95 14.18 -13.04
C PRO A 257 -4.68 14.78 -11.84
N GLY A 258 -3.92 15.24 -10.85
CA GLY A 258 -4.45 15.81 -9.61
C GLY A 258 -5.08 14.82 -8.63
N THR A 259 -5.08 13.51 -8.92
CA THR A 259 -5.61 12.48 -8.02
C THR A 259 -4.84 12.44 -6.69
N VAL A 260 -5.57 12.33 -5.58
CA VAL A 260 -4.99 12.05 -4.26
C VAL A 260 -5.38 10.65 -3.82
N LEU A 261 -4.42 9.72 -3.85
CA LEU A 261 -4.59 8.37 -3.31
C LEU A 261 -4.09 8.31 -1.87
N THR A 262 -4.96 7.94 -0.94
CA THR A 262 -4.58 7.78 0.47
C THR A 262 -4.36 6.31 0.79
N ILE A 263 -3.18 5.98 1.34
CA ILE A 263 -2.87 4.66 1.90
C ILE A 263 -2.87 4.79 3.43
N PRO A 264 -3.96 4.36 4.10
CA PRO A 264 -4.08 4.50 5.55
C PRO A 264 -3.12 3.60 6.32
N GLU A 265 -3.11 3.77 7.64
CA GLU A 265 -2.39 2.91 8.57
C GLU A 265 -2.66 1.41 8.35
N ASN A 266 -1.60 0.60 8.50
CA ASN A 266 -1.62 -0.86 8.37
C ASN A 266 -2.14 -1.38 7.02
N SER A 267 -2.17 -0.51 6.00
CA SER A 267 -2.70 -0.84 4.68
C SER A 267 -1.58 -1.11 3.67
N THR A 268 -1.89 -1.96 2.69
CA THR A 268 -0.92 -2.41 1.69
C THR A 268 -1.48 -2.26 0.29
N LEU A 269 -0.74 -1.55 -0.56
CA LEU A 269 -0.97 -1.50 -2.00
C LEU A 269 0.01 -2.42 -2.72
N ILE A 270 -0.47 -3.30 -3.58
CA ILE A 270 0.35 -4.32 -4.27
C ILE A 270 0.19 -4.15 -5.78
N PHE A 271 1.29 -4.21 -6.51
CA PHE A 271 1.32 -4.15 -7.96
C PHE A 271 2.00 -5.42 -8.49
N SER A 272 1.23 -6.40 -8.97
CA SER A 272 1.75 -7.72 -9.33
C SER A 272 1.59 -8.03 -10.81
N GLY A 273 2.58 -8.72 -11.39
CA GLY A 273 2.60 -9.03 -12.83
C GLY A 273 3.32 -7.97 -13.67
N SER A 274 3.50 -8.26 -14.96
CA SER A 274 4.34 -7.48 -15.88
C SER A 274 3.62 -6.26 -16.49
N GLY A 275 3.04 -5.41 -15.64
CA GLY A 275 2.35 -4.19 -16.07
C GLY A 275 2.98 -2.92 -15.51
N LYS A 276 2.35 -1.79 -15.82
CA LYS A 276 2.79 -0.44 -15.40
C LYS A 276 1.74 0.22 -14.51
N VAL A 277 2.21 0.97 -13.53
CA VAL A 277 1.42 1.92 -12.75
C VAL A 277 1.96 3.30 -13.06
N ILE A 278 1.11 4.21 -13.52
CA ILE A 278 1.49 5.57 -13.87
C ILE A 278 0.79 6.54 -12.93
N LEU A 279 1.57 7.32 -12.19
CA LEU A 279 1.10 8.49 -11.46
C LEU A 279 1.29 9.69 -12.39
N SER A 280 0.17 10.22 -12.88
CA SER A 280 0.15 11.33 -13.83
C SER A 280 0.41 12.67 -13.14
N ASP A 281 0.28 13.77 -13.90
CA ASP A 281 0.61 15.11 -13.43
C ASP A 281 -0.06 15.48 -12.11
N GLY A 282 0.74 15.92 -11.13
CA GLY A 282 0.25 16.36 -9.83
C GLY A 282 -0.43 15.29 -8.96
N VAL A 283 -0.34 14.01 -9.30
CA VAL A 283 -0.87 12.92 -8.46
C VAL A 283 -0.11 12.83 -7.14
N VAL A 284 -0.84 12.70 -6.03
CA VAL A 284 -0.24 12.55 -4.68
C VAL A 284 -0.65 11.22 -4.07
N ILE A 285 0.32 10.36 -3.75
CA ILE A 285 0.09 9.22 -2.86
C ILE A 285 0.43 9.65 -1.44
N LYS A 286 -0.59 9.75 -0.59
CA LYS A 286 -0.46 10.07 0.84
C LYS A 286 -0.28 8.81 1.66
N LEU A 287 0.86 8.72 2.33
CA LEU A 287 1.24 7.61 3.19
C LEU A 287 0.97 8.01 4.65
N LEU A 288 -0.14 7.51 5.21
CA LEU A 288 -0.62 7.92 6.53
C LEU A 288 -0.26 6.94 7.66
N ALA A 289 0.86 6.24 7.55
CA ALA A 289 1.38 5.48 8.70
C ALA A 289 1.78 6.42 9.85
N THR A 290 1.90 5.86 11.04
CA THR A 290 2.43 6.54 12.24
C THR A 290 3.74 5.86 12.68
N GLU A 291 4.31 6.26 13.82
CA GLU A 291 5.47 5.60 14.40
C GLU A 291 5.18 4.12 14.74
N ASP A 292 3.97 3.84 15.23
CA ASP A 292 3.53 2.52 15.70
C ASP A 292 2.89 1.65 14.60
N THR A 293 2.54 2.25 13.47
CA THR A 293 1.86 1.56 12.36
C THR A 293 2.69 1.60 11.09
N LYS A 294 2.37 0.73 10.13
CA LYS A 294 3.12 0.66 8.88
C LYS A 294 2.19 0.70 7.70
N ASN A 295 2.57 1.35 6.64
CA ASN A 295 1.93 1.17 5.34
C ASN A 295 2.94 0.71 4.32
N LYS A 296 2.44 0.01 3.30
CA LYS A 296 3.28 -0.71 2.36
C LYS A 296 2.88 -0.47 0.92
N ILE A 297 3.87 -0.34 0.06
CA ILE A 297 3.74 -0.52 -1.38
C ILE A 297 4.60 -1.72 -1.77
N ILE A 298 3.99 -2.72 -2.41
CA ILE A 298 4.69 -3.93 -2.86
C ILE A 298 4.74 -3.93 -4.38
N ILE A 299 5.93 -3.90 -4.95
CA ILE A 299 6.16 -4.00 -6.39
C ILE A 299 6.55 -5.45 -6.69
N ASN A 300 5.82 -6.15 -7.57
CA ASN A 300 6.08 -7.55 -7.90
C ASN A 300 6.01 -7.80 -9.41
N LYS A 301 7.16 -7.66 -10.06
CA LYS A 301 7.41 -7.71 -11.51
C LYS A 301 6.77 -6.58 -12.32
N SER A 302 6.29 -5.54 -11.67
CA SER A 302 5.68 -4.35 -12.27
C SER A 302 6.65 -3.16 -12.27
N SER A 303 6.26 -2.08 -12.95
CA SER A 303 6.96 -0.80 -12.90
C SER A 303 6.04 0.29 -12.34
N LEU A 304 6.48 0.95 -11.27
CA LEU A 304 5.83 2.14 -10.71
C LEU A 304 6.49 3.39 -11.30
N ILE A 305 5.71 4.21 -11.99
CA ILE A 305 6.19 5.37 -12.74
C ILE A 305 5.56 6.63 -12.16
N LEU A 306 6.38 7.54 -11.67
CA LEU A 306 5.98 8.87 -11.21
C LEU A 306 6.36 9.88 -12.29
N SER A 307 5.37 10.57 -12.86
CA SER A 307 5.59 11.53 -13.95
C SER A 307 5.06 12.91 -13.58
N ASP A 308 5.65 13.93 -14.19
CA ASP A 308 5.08 15.29 -14.29
C ASP A 308 4.58 15.85 -12.94
N GLY A 309 5.42 15.90 -11.91
CA GLY A 309 5.03 16.51 -10.63
C GLY A 309 4.23 15.59 -9.70
N ALA A 310 4.03 14.33 -10.07
CA ALA A 310 3.55 13.31 -9.13
C ALA A 310 4.47 13.19 -7.91
N THR A 311 3.88 12.98 -6.73
CA THR A 311 4.62 12.91 -5.46
C THR A 311 4.20 11.76 -4.56
N LEU A 312 5.17 11.14 -3.89
CA LEU A 312 4.90 10.41 -2.63
C LEU A 312 5.02 11.40 -1.47
N ASP A 313 3.93 11.53 -0.71
CA ASP A 313 3.80 12.42 0.45
C ASP A 313 3.59 11.59 1.72
N PHE A 314 4.19 12.04 2.82
CA PHE A 314 4.34 11.26 4.05
C PHE A 314 3.75 12.04 5.22
N ALA A 315 2.94 11.37 6.05
CA ALA A 315 2.54 11.93 7.32
C ALA A 315 3.74 12.07 8.28
N SER A 316 3.63 12.97 9.26
CA SER A 316 4.63 13.08 10.33
C SER A 316 4.76 11.73 11.04
N ASP A 317 5.99 11.35 11.32
CA ASP A 317 6.40 10.13 11.99
C ASP A 317 6.01 8.84 11.25
N ALA A 318 5.59 8.95 9.98
CA ALA A 318 5.19 7.82 9.19
C ALA A 318 6.33 6.82 8.98
N ASN A 319 6.05 5.54 9.21
CA ASN A 319 6.93 4.43 8.88
C ASN A 319 6.41 3.66 7.64
N SER A 320 6.93 4.04 6.47
CA SER A 320 6.51 3.49 5.18
C SER A 320 7.52 2.50 4.62
N ILE A 321 7.03 1.47 3.92
CA ILE A 321 7.88 0.45 3.30
C ILE A 321 7.54 0.29 1.82
N ILE A 322 8.57 0.26 0.96
CA ILE A 322 8.47 -0.22 -0.41
C ILE A 322 9.30 -1.51 -0.55
N GLU A 323 8.69 -2.63 -0.93
CA GLU A 323 9.35 -3.94 -1.02
C GLU A 323 8.98 -4.71 -2.30
N GLY A 324 9.71 -5.81 -2.57
CA GLY A 324 9.46 -6.72 -3.69
C GLY A 324 10.46 -6.60 -4.85
N ILE A 325 10.02 -6.93 -6.06
CA ILE A 325 10.83 -7.05 -7.27
C ILE A 325 10.24 -6.17 -8.38
N GLY A 326 11.00 -5.25 -8.98
CA GLY A 326 10.52 -4.43 -10.09
C GLY A 326 11.29 -3.14 -10.27
N ASN A 327 10.62 -2.12 -10.83
CA ASN A 327 11.24 -0.82 -11.10
C ASN A 327 10.43 0.32 -10.49
N ILE A 328 11.14 1.33 -9.99
CA ILE A 328 10.61 2.66 -9.67
C ILE A 328 11.25 3.64 -10.65
N ILE A 329 10.43 4.34 -11.42
CA ILE A 329 10.88 5.32 -12.41
C ILE A 329 10.30 6.68 -12.00
N ILE A 330 11.17 7.65 -11.73
CA ILE A 330 10.79 9.02 -11.36
C ILE A 330 11.26 9.92 -12.49
N GLN A 331 10.34 10.58 -13.17
CA GLN A 331 10.67 11.33 -14.38
C GLN A 331 10.02 12.72 -14.43
N SER A 332 10.53 13.55 -15.35
CA SER A 332 10.08 14.93 -15.57
C SER A 332 10.28 15.81 -14.34
N THR A 333 9.22 16.20 -13.62
CA THR A 333 9.24 17.04 -12.41
C THR A 333 8.74 16.28 -11.19
N ALA A 334 8.52 14.96 -11.30
CA ALA A 334 8.02 14.14 -10.21
C ALA A 334 9.03 14.01 -9.07
N SER A 335 8.55 13.67 -7.87
CA SER A 335 9.43 13.53 -6.71
C SER A 335 9.01 12.53 -5.65
N ILE A 336 10.00 11.97 -4.95
CA ILE A 336 9.81 11.38 -3.62
C ILE A 336 10.30 12.43 -2.63
N LYS A 337 9.38 13.05 -1.89
CA LYS A 337 9.68 14.24 -1.10
C LYS A 337 9.10 14.15 0.32
N PRO A 338 9.67 13.32 1.19
CA PRO A 338 9.36 13.40 2.60
C PRO A 338 9.80 14.78 3.13
N SER A 339 8.83 15.61 3.51
CA SER A 339 9.03 17.02 3.91
C SER A 339 8.75 17.27 5.40
N VAL A 340 8.51 16.20 6.14
CA VAL A 340 8.26 16.13 7.58
C VAL A 340 9.10 15.00 8.17
N PRO A 341 9.38 14.99 9.49
CA PRO A 341 10.02 13.84 10.12
C PRO A 341 9.25 12.57 9.76
N CYS A 342 9.92 11.59 9.13
CA CYS A 342 9.32 10.31 8.74
C CYS A 342 10.42 9.35 8.28
N SER A 343 10.07 8.08 8.12
CA SER A 343 10.96 7.04 7.61
C SER A 343 10.34 6.31 6.42
N LEU A 344 11.07 6.25 5.32
CA LEU A 344 10.80 5.35 4.20
C LEU A 344 11.88 4.29 4.14
N THR A 345 11.49 3.03 4.28
CA THR A 345 12.35 1.89 4.02
C THR A 345 12.10 1.35 2.62
N ILE A 346 13.14 1.21 1.81
CA ILE A 346 13.11 0.49 0.54
C ILE A 346 13.86 -0.83 0.71
N GLY A 347 13.17 -1.94 0.49
CA GLY A 347 13.64 -3.30 0.73
C GLY A 347 13.39 -3.79 2.16
N HIS A 348 13.10 -5.08 2.28
CA HIS A 348 12.80 -5.76 3.54
C HIS A 348 13.47 -7.13 3.62
N SER A 349 13.64 -7.80 2.47
CA SER A 349 14.21 -9.14 2.38
C SER A 349 15.28 -9.23 1.31
N GLU A 350 16.23 -10.16 1.50
CA GLU A 350 17.29 -10.50 0.55
C GLU A 350 16.83 -10.94 -0.85
N ARG A 351 15.52 -11.16 -1.02
CA ARG A 351 14.86 -11.51 -2.28
C ARG A 351 14.34 -10.29 -3.03
N ASP A 352 14.29 -9.13 -2.38
CA ASP A 352 13.83 -7.91 -3.01
C ASP A 352 14.86 -7.46 -4.04
N ASN A 353 14.35 -6.95 -5.17
CA ASN A 353 15.14 -6.47 -6.27
C ASN A 353 14.43 -5.28 -6.93
N ILE A 354 14.78 -4.07 -6.49
CA ILE A 354 14.12 -2.84 -6.94
C ILE A 354 15.18 -1.97 -7.60
N ASN A 355 14.99 -1.68 -8.89
CA ASN A 355 15.81 -0.69 -9.60
C ASN A 355 15.12 0.67 -9.55
N ILE A 356 15.88 1.71 -9.27
CA ILE A 356 15.39 3.08 -9.18
C ILE A 356 16.08 3.91 -10.26
N LYS A 357 15.28 4.51 -11.14
CA LYS A 357 15.76 5.47 -12.14
C LYS A 357 15.10 6.82 -11.89
N VAL A 358 15.91 7.87 -11.82
CA VAL A 358 15.49 9.26 -11.65
C VAL A 358 16.01 10.05 -12.84
N SER A 359 15.10 10.64 -13.62
CA SER A 359 15.49 11.34 -14.85
C SER A 359 14.64 12.57 -15.17
N GLY A 360 15.13 13.44 -16.06
CA GLY A 360 14.55 14.78 -16.17
C GLY A 360 14.79 15.57 -14.88
N ASN A 361 14.16 16.73 -14.72
CA ASN A 361 14.25 17.53 -13.49
C ASN A 361 13.57 16.87 -12.25
N ALA A 362 13.49 15.54 -12.21
CA ALA A 362 12.88 14.76 -11.15
C ALA A 362 13.86 14.59 -9.99
N GLN A 363 13.31 14.32 -8.80
CA GLN A 363 14.13 14.33 -7.60
C GLN A 363 13.70 13.34 -6.52
N ILE A 364 14.69 12.77 -5.83
CA ILE A 364 14.52 12.25 -4.48
C ILE A 364 15.08 13.33 -3.55
N CYS A 365 14.21 13.94 -2.74
CA CYS A 365 14.56 15.10 -1.93
C CYS A 365 14.15 14.87 -0.47
N LEU A 366 15.14 14.76 0.40
CA LEU A 366 14.98 14.63 1.84
C LEU A 366 15.35 15.96 2.47
N GLU A 367 14.39 16.85 2.62
CA GLU A 367 14.63 18.16 3.22
C GLU A 367 13.52 18.46 4.22
N ASN A 368 13.92 18.54 5.49
CA ASN A 368 13.03 18.77 6.59
C ASN A 368 13.31 20.15 7.21
N PRO A 369 12.38 21.12 7.11
CA PRO A 369 12.57 22.43 7.74
C PRO A 369 12.39 22.39 9.26
N TYR A 370 11.86 21.30 9.82
CA TYR A 370 11.62 21.16 11.25
C TYR A 370 12.92 20.79 11.98
N ILE A 371 13.16 21.44 13.12
CA ILE A 371 14.36 21.24 13.96
C ILE A 371 14.28 19.90 14.72
N ASP A 372 13.06 19.48 15.06
CA ASP A 372 12.79 18.30 15.86
C ASP A 372 12.45 17.11 14.94
N GLY A 373 13.47 16.33 14.59
CA GLY A 373 13.31 15.05 13.88
C GLY A 373 14.00 14.99 12.53
N TYR A 374 14.23 13.76 12.08
CA TYR A 374 14.90 13.48 10.81
C TYR A 374 13.92 12.90 9.80
N THR A 375 14.19 13.19 8.54
CA THR A 375 13.55 12.52 7.42
C THR A 375 14.52 11.52 6.84
N THR A 376 14.17 10.23 6.87
CA THR A 376 15.08 9.16 6.47
C THR A 376 14.54 8.35 5.31
N ILE A 377 15.37 8.09 4.30
CA ILE A 377 15.15 7.01 3.33
C ILE A 377 16.26 5.98 3.52
N SER A 378 15.88 4.74 3.85
CA SER A 378 16.81 3.64 4.10
C SER A 378 16.65 2.52 3.09
N MET A 379 17.72 2.21 2.37
CA MET A 379 17.78 1.09 1.43
C MET A 379 18.45 -0.11 2.08
N GLN A 380 17.67 -1.13 2.40
CA GLN A 380 18.17 -2.29 3.16
C GLN A 380 17.82 -3.63 2.52
N LYS A 381 18.73 -4.61 2.69
CA LYS A 381 18.52 -6.01 2.31
C LYS A 381 18.04 -6.27 0.86
N LEU A 382 18.04 -5.30 -0.04
CA LEU A 382 17.61 -5.49 -1.42
C LEU A 382 18.78 -5.60 -2.40
N THR A 383 18.51 -6.16 -3.57
CA THR A 383 19.32 -5.94 -4.77
C THR A 383 18.83 -4.68 -5.48
N THR A 384 19.72 -3.78 -5.92
CA THR A 384 19.29 -2.52 -6.54
C THR A 384 20.33 -1.92 -7.48
N ALA A 385 19.84 -1.19 -8.48
CA ALA A 385 20.58 -0.18 -9.23
C ALA A 385 19.91 1.19 -9.01
N LEU A 386 20.72 2.22 -8.81
CA LEU A 386 20.32 3.59 -8.48
C LEU A 386 20.89 4.57 -9.51
N ASN A 387 20.06 5.00 -10.45
CA ASN A 387 20.51 5.76 -11.61
C ASN A 387 19.84 7.14 -11.63
N PHE A 388 20.66 8.19 -11.56
CA PHE A 388 20.26 9.58 -11.70
C PHE A 388 20.82 10.10 -13.01
N GLU A 389 19.96 10.35 -13.99
CA GLU A 389 20.39 10.73 -15.33
C GLU A 389 19.56 11.88 -15.92
N ASP A 390 20.08 12.54 -16.95
CA ASP A 390 19.36 13.57 -17.72
C ASP A 390 18.72 14.67 -16.83
N GLY A 391 19.48 15.15 -15.83
CA GLY A 391 19.03 16.17 -14.86
C GLY A 391 18.43 15.62 -13.57
N GLY A 392 18.28 14.30 -13.42
CA GLY A 392 17.75 13.68 -12.21
C GLY A 392 18.60 13.96 -10.97
N SER A 393 17.97 14.09 -9.80
CA SER A 393 18.68 14.54 -8.59
C SER A 393 18.41 13.71 -7.34
N LEU A 394 19.46 13.54 -6.53
CA LEU A 394 19.39 13.16 -5.12
C LEU A 394 19.78 14.37 -4.27
N ILE A 395 18.85 14.84 -3.44
CA ILE A 395 19.06 15.98 -2.55
C ILE A 395 18.86 15.51 -1.11
N VAL A 396 19.96 15.52 -0.34
CA VAL A 396 19.97 15.29 1.10
C VAL A 396 20.12 16.66 1.77
N GLY A 397 18.98 17.24 2.13
CA GLY A 397 18.85 18.56 2.74
C GLY A 397 19.09 18.57 4.25
N ALA A 398 18.76 19.69 4.90
CA ALA A 398 18.82 19.80 6.35
C ALA A 398 17.94 18.74 7.02
N ASN A 399 18.50 18.06 8.03
CA ASN A 399 17.85 16.97 8.77
C ASN A 399 17.35 15.81 7.89
N GLY A 400 17.87 15.69 6.67
CA GLY A 400 17.64 14.55 5.78
C GLY A 400 18.74 13.49 5.94
N ILE A 401 18.35 12.22 5.97
CA ILE A 401 19.26 11.07 6.03
C ILE A 401 18.95 10.11 4.90
N PHE A 402 19.91 9.88 4.00
CA PHE A 402 19.79 8.85 2.96
C PHE A 402 20.77 7.73 3.23
N GLU A 403 20.26 6.51 3.37
CA GLU A 403 21.03 5.35 3.82
C GLU A 403 21.05 4.23 2.76
N ILE A 404 22.23 3.68 2.48
CA ILE A 404 22.41 2.53 1.60
C ILE A 404 23.09 1.39 2.36
N ASN A 405 22.50 0.19 2.29
CA ASN A 405 22.93 -0.99 3.05
C ASN A 405 22.88 -0.78 4.58
N VAL A 406 22.04 0.15 5.01
CA VAL A 406 21.91 0.63 6.39
C VAL A 406 20.42 0.84 6.67
N LEU A 407 20.03 0.61 7.92
CA LEU A 407 18.70 0.94 8.45
C LEU A 407 18.88 1.65 9.79
N ASN A 408 18.47 2.92 9.86
CA ASN A 408 18.52 3.74 11.07
C ASN A 408 19.92 3.75 11.70
N GLY A 409 20.95 3.96 10.89
CA GLY A 409 22.35 3.97 11.31
C GLY A 409 22.95 2.59 11.64
N GLU A 410 22.21 1.49 11.47
CA GLU A 410 22.71 0.14 11.70
C GLU A 410 22.93 -0.64 10.39
N LEU A 411 23.90 -1.55 10.39
CA LEU A 411 24.21 -2.38 9.22
C LEU A 411 23.01 -3.23 8.79
N SER A 412 22.53 -3.04 7.56
CA SER A 412 21.45 -3.84 6.97
C SER A 412 21.73 -4.11 5.49
N ARG A 413 22.74 -4.95 5.26
CA ARG A 413 23.40 -5.11 3.95
C ARG A 413 22.48 -5.68 2.87
N GLY A 414 22.31 -4.93 1.79
CA GLY A 414 21.81 -5.38 0.49
C GLY A 414 22.94 -5.55 -0.53
N PHE A 415 22.61 -5.50 -1.81
CA PHE A 415 23.54 -5.56 -2.93
C PHE A 415 23.21 -4.44 -3.93
N VAL A 416 24.03 -3.40 -3.96
CA VAL A 416 23.96 -2.36 -4.99
C VAL A 416 24.84 -2.78 -6.15
N SER A 417 24.27 -2.88 -7.36
CA SER A 417 25.00 -3.20 -8.59
C SER A 417 25.52 -1.96 -9.30
N ASP A 418 24.75 -0.88 -9.28
CA ASP A 418 25.10 0.41 -9.89
C ASP A 418 24.60 1.57 -9.02
N LEU A 419 25.45 2.59 -8.88
CA LEU A 419 25.07 3.90 -8.37
C LEU A 419 25.66 4.93 -9.32
N SER A 420 24.80 5.65 -10.04
CA SER A 420 25.26 6.56 -11.09
C SER A 420 24.55 7.90 -11.11
N PHE A 421 25.32 8.94 -11.44
CA PHE A 421 24.93 10.31 -11.72
C PHE A 421 25.54 10.69 -13.08
N ARG A 422 24.75 10.55 -14.15
CA ARG A 422 25.19 10.74 -15.55
C ARG A 422 24.40 11.84 -16.24
N ASN A 423 24.91 12.40 -17.33
CA ASN A 423 24.19 13.38 -18.16
C ASN A 423 23.54 14.52 -17.34
N ASN A 424 24.33 15.22 -16.51
CA ASN A 424 23.87 16.25 -15.58
C ASN A 424 23.03 15.73 -14.39
N GLY A 425 23.08 14.43 -14.08
CA GLY A 425 22.59 13.91 -12.81
C GLY A 425 23.32 14.56 -11.63
N THR A 426 22.59 14.82 -10.54
CA THR A 426 23.13 15.63 -9.43
C THR A 426 23.01 14.92 -8.07
N LEU A 427 24.06 15.03 -7.26
CA LEU A 427 24.07 14.67 -5.85
C LEU A 427 24.31 15.94 -5.04
N THR A 428 23.36 16.31 -4.19
CA THR A 428 23.48 17.48 -3.32
C THR A 428 23.33 17.07 -1.87
N ILE A 429 24.37 17.30 -1.04
CA ILE A 429 24.34 17.01 0.40
C ILE A 429 24.50 18.33 1.16
N LYS A 430 23.38 18.99 1.49
CA LYS A 430 23.35 20.30 2.15
C LYS A 430 23.78 20.20 3.62
N ASP A 431 24.01 21.35 4.25
CA ASP A 431 24.34 21.43 5.68
C ASP A 431 23.35 20.62 6.54
N ASN A 432 23.89 19.87 7.51
CA ASN A 432 23.15 18.93 8.38
C ASN A 432 22.45 17.75 7.67
N GLY A 433 22.61 17.61 6.35
CA GLY A 433 22.24 16.39 5.64
C GLY A 433 23.28 15.28 5.84
N LEU A 434 22.81 14.03 5.88
CA LEU A 434 23.67 12.87 6.11
C LEU A 434 23.46 11.78 5.06
N PHE A 435 24.52 11.44 4.34
CA PHE A 435 24.56 10.31 3.40
C PHE A 435 25.30 9.14 4.04
N VAL A 436 24.59 8.08 4.40
CA VAL A 436 25.15 6.93 5.13
C VAL A 436 25.26 5.73 4.20
N VAL A 437 26.43 5.09 4.17
CA VAL A 437 26.68 3.92 3.33
C VAL A 437 27.38 2.81 4.11
N ALA A 438 27.06 1.57 3.76
CA ALA A 438 27.77 0.39 4.24
C ALA A 438 28.11 -0.57 3.10
N GLN A 439 29.04 -1.50 3.38
CA GLN A 439 29.47 -2.51 2.41
C GLN A 439 28.30 -3.34 1.87
N ASN A 440 28.39 -3.69 0.59
CA ASN A 440 27.52 -4.71 0.00
C ASN A 440 27.62 -6.04 0.77
N ARG A 441 26.53 -6.81 0.76
CA ARG A 441 26.54 -8.18 1.27
C ARG A 441 27.51 -9.03 0.47
N MET A 442 28.15 -9.99 1.13
CA MET A 442 28.90 -11.03 0.43
C MET A 442 27.91 -11.97 -0.27
N LEU A 443 28.07 -12.19 -1.56
CA LEU A 443 27.33 -13.24 -2.25
C LEU A 443 28.03 -14.58 -1.98
N THR A 444 27.28 -15.52 -1.39
CA THR A 444 27.79 -16.82 -0.92
C THR A 444 28.46 -17.64 -2.02
N THR A 445 28.08 -17.43 -3.28
CA THR A 445 28.62 -18.14 -4.44
C THR A 445 30.10 -17.83 -4.70
N PHE A 446 30.60 -16.66 -4.29
CA PHE A 446 31.96 -16.20 -4.64
C PHE A 446 32.82 -15.83 -3.44
N ASN A 447 32.25 -15.81 -2.22
CA ASN A 447 32.93 -15.48 -0.97
C ASN A 447 33.74 -14.17 -1.02
N GLN A 448 33.22 -13.17 -1.75
CA GLN A 448 33.81 -11.85 -1.92
C GLN A 448 32.75 -10.77 -1.66
N ILE A 449 33.19 -9.65 -1.08
CA ILE A 449 32.40 -8.42 -1.02
C ILE A 449 32.43 -7.83 -2.42
N TYR A 450 31.26 -7.56 -2.97
CA TYR A 450 31.15 -7.04 -4.33
C TYR A 450 31.24 -5.54 -4.38
N ASP A 451 32.10 -5.08 -5.28
CA ASP A 451 32.11 -3.72 -5.79
C ASP A 451 30.84 -3.45 -6.59
N PHE A 452 30.53 -2.17 -6.77
CA PHE A 452 29.46 -1.71 -7.65
C PHE A 452 30.04 -0.86 -8.78
N SER A 453 29.28 -0.74 -9.85
CA SER A 453 29.57 0.20 -10.92
C SER A 453 29.21 1.62 -10.46
N TRP A 454 30.20 2.50 -10.43
CA TRP A 454 30.01 3.92 -10.19
C TRP A 454 30.05 4.65 -11.53
N GLY A 455 28.97 5.36 -11.85
CA GLY A 455 28.93 6.28 -12.98
C GLY A 455 28.89 7.72 -12.49
N GLY A 456 29.95 8.49 -12.65
CA GLY A 456 30.00 9.88 -12.18
C GLY A 456 30.37 10.89 -13.25
N PHE A 457 30.61 10.43 -14.48
CA PHE A 457 31.01 11.32 -15.56
C PHE A 457 29.95 12.40 -15.81
N CYS A 458 30.35 13.67 -15.67
CA CYS A 458 29.48 14.86 -15.71
C CYS A 458 28.45 14.94 -14.56
N ALA A 459 28.71 14.30 -13.42
CA ALA A 459 27.93 14.51 -12.20
C ALA A 459 28.19 15.91 -11.62
N ASN A 460 27.16 16.54 -11.09
CA ASN A 460 27.32 17.73 -10.24
C ASN A 460 27.16 17.32 -8.78
N ILE A 461 28.27 17.30 -8.04
CA ILE A 461 28.29 16.97 -6.61
C ILE A 461 28.57 18.22 -5.81
N THR A 462 27.56 18.69 -5.08
CA THR A 462 27.68 19.85 -4.21
C THR A 462 27.39 19.47 -2.76
N GLY A 463 28.05 20.12 -1.81
CA GLY A 463 27.72 19.85 -0.42
C GLY A 463 28.34 20.75 0.65
N GLY A 464 27.77 20.59 1.83
CA GLY A 464 28.20 21.12 3.13
C GLY A 464 27.81 20.22 4.31
N GLY A 465 27.02 19.17 4.06
CA GLY A 465 26.68 18.14 5.04
C GLY A 465 27.73 17.04 5.17
N PHE A 466 27.28 15.83 5.47
CA PHE A 466 28.16 14.73 5.88
C PHE A 466 27.93 13.45 5.10
N VAL A 467 29.01 12.68 4.94
CA VAL A 467 29.00 11.30 4.46
C VAL A 467 29.55 10.40 5.56
N GLN A 468 28.85 9.30 5.84
CA GLN A 468 29.25 8.30 6.81
C GLN A 468 29.42 6.95 6.13
N TYR A 469 30.55 6.31 6.37
CA TYR A 469 30.77 4.91 6.04
C TYR A 469 30.76 4.07 7.33
N ILE A 470 29.90 3.05 7.36
CA ILE A 470 29.77 2.11 8.47
C ILE A 470 30.48 0.80 8.09
N ASP A 471 31.53 0.47 8.83
CA ASP A 471 32.29 -0.77 8.62
C ASP A 471 31.76 -1.92 9.48
N VAL A 472 31.79 -3.14 8.93
CA VAL A 472 31.32 -4.35 9.61
C VAL A 472 32.09 -4.62 10.90
N ASN A 473 33.39 -4.31 10.91
CA ASN A 473 34.25 -4.53 12.06
C ASN A 473 34.48 -3.26 12.88
N SER A 474 33.79 -2.15 12.57
CA SER A 474 33.98 -0.81 13.13
C SER A 474 35.38 -0.18 12.98
N LEU A 475 36.38 -0.94 12.53
CA LEU A 475 37.78 -0.51 12.41
C LEU A 475 38.00 0.54 11.31
N LYS A 476 37.15 0.53 10.27
CA LYS A 476 37.25 1.44 9.13
C LYS A 476 36.10 2.44 9.03
N SER A 477 35.22 2.50 10.03
CA SER A 477 34.11 3.45 10.01
C SER A 477 34.62 4.88 9.91
N PHE A 478 33.91 5.71 9.15
CA PHE A 478 34.35 7.07 8.83
C PHE A 478 33.14 8.00 8.77
N LEU A 479 33.30 9.22 9.28
CA LEU A 479 32.34 10.32 9.11
C LEU A 479 33.12 11.53 8.61
N GLY A 480 32.78 11.98 7.40
CA GLY A 480 33.45 13.07 6.72
C GLY A 480 32.49 14.17 6.31
N LYS A 481 32.96 15.41 6.29
CA LYS A 481 32.26 16.54 5.68
C LYS A 481 32.39 16.46 4.17
N VAL A 482 31.28 16.65 3.47
CA VAL A 482 31.24 16.69 2.01
C VAL A 482 31.64 18.08 1.55
N PHE A 483 32.57 18.14 0.60
CA PHE A 483 32.95 19.37 -0.09
C PHE A 483 32.37 19.35 -1.50
N ALA A 484 32.05 20.53 -2.04
CA ALA A 484 31.74 20.62 -3.46
C ALA A 484 32.95 20.13 -4.27
N LEU A 485 32.71 19.18 -5.16
CA LEU A 485 33.73 18.56 -6.01
C LEU A 485 33.49 19.02 -7.45
N GLU A 486 34.55 19.44 -8.13
CA GLU A 486 34.47 19.79 -9.55
C GLU A 486 34.17 18.53 -10.37
N SER A 487 33.38 18.67 -11.43
CA SER A 487 32.88 17.57 -12.28
C SER A 487 33.99 16.69 -12.85
N ASP A 488 35.18 17.26 -13.04
CA ASP A 488 36.30 16.63 -13.73
C ASP A 488 36.99 15.55 -12.88
N LEU A 489 36.64 15.46 -11.59
CA LEU A 489 37.16 14.44 -10.66
C LEU A 489 36.41 13.10 -10.73
N PHE A 490 35.26 13.07 -11.40
CA PHE A 490 34.42 11.87 -11.47
C PHE A 490 34.57 11.19 -12.82
N THR A 491 35.31 10.08 -12.83
CA THR A 491 35.32 9.13 -13.96
C THR A 491 34.45 7.93 -13.63
N ASP A 492 34.00 7.22 -14.66
CA ASP A 492 33.28 5.97 -14.47
C ASP A 492 34.23 4.90 -13.92
N VAL A 493 33.83 4.24 -12.82
CA VAL A 493 34.62 3.24 -12.12
C VAL A 493 33.82 1.96 -12.00
N ALA A 494 34.25 0.91 -12.71
CA ALA A 494 33.57 -0.39 -12.72
C ALA A 494 33.68 -1.18 -11.39
N HIS A 495 34.65 -0.81 -10.53
CA HIS A 495 35.01 -1.52 -9.30
C HIS A 495 35.10 -0.56 -8.11
N MET A 496 33.99 0.14 -7.83
CA MET A 496 33.87 1.06 -6.70
C MET A 496 33.40 0.33 -5.44
N THR A 497 33.93 0.73 -4.28
CA THR A 497 33.47 0.27 -2.97
C THR A 497 32.91 1.44 -2.17
N PHE A 498 32.02 1.19 -1.22
CA PHE A 498 31.36 2.26 -0.45
C PHE A 498 32.32 3.04 0.46
N ASP A 499 33.39 2.42 0.97
CA ASP A 499 34.46 3.11 1.69
C ASP A 499 35.21 4.09 0.78
N LYS A 500 35.54 3.67 -0.46
CA LYS A 500 36.18 4.55 -1.45
C LYS A 500 35.26 5.69 -1.87
N LEU A 501 33.97 5.42 -2.08
CA LEU A 501 32.98 6.47 -2.40
C LEU A 501 32.87 7.49 -1.26
N ALA A 502 32.76 7.03 -0.01
CA ALA A 502 32.67 7.92 1.14
C ALA A 502 33.93 8.80 1.30
N LEU A 503 35.11 8.21 1.09
CA LEU A 503 36.36 8.97 1.08
C LEU A 503 36.41 9.98 -0.07
N LEU A 504 36.00 9.58 -1.28
CA LEU A 504 35.93 10.47 -2.44
C LEU A 504 35.04 11.69 -2.15
N LEU A 505 33.83 11.47 -1.62
CA LEU A 505 32.87 12.54 -1.29
C LEU A 505 33.38 13.47 -0.18
N ALA A 506 34.16 12.96 0.77
CA ALA A 506 34.73 13.75 1.87
C ALA A 506 36.08 14.39 1.56
N SER A 507 36.61 14.17 0.35
CA SER A 507 37.94 14.63 -0.03
C SER A 507 37.97 16.14 -0.24
N LYS A 508 38.79 16.83 0.56
CA LYS A 508 39.16 18.23 0.33
C LYS A 508 40.54 18.28 -0.30
N MET A 509 40.64 18.91 -1.46
CA MET A 509 41.92 19.22 -2.12
C MET A 509 42.19 20.73 -2.02
N PRO A 510 42.63 21.24 -0.85
CA PRO A 510 43.06 22.63 -0.77
C PRO A 510 44.25 22.82 -1.72
N SER A 511 44.40 24.03 -2.29
CA SER A 511 45.50 24.35 -3.22
C SER A 511 46.90 24.16 -2.65
N THR A 512 47.02 23.97 -1.33
CA THR A 512 48.27 23.71 -0.63
C THR A 512 48.65 22.23 -0.56
N LEU A 513 47.73 21.32 -0.85
CA LEU A 513 47.99 19.88 -0.97
C LEU A 513 48.02 19.48 -2.45
N LYS A 514 49.17 19.00 -2.90
CA LYS A 514 49.45 18.59 -4.28
C LYS A 514 49.13 17.12 -4.54
N VAL A 515 49.40 16.23 -3.57
CA VAL A 515 49.32 14.77 -3.77
C VAL A 515 48.53 14.04 -2.67
N SER A 516 48.37 14.66 -1.51
CA SER A 516 47.67 14.13 -0.34
C SER A 516 46.26 14.70 -0.26
N THR A 517 45.37 14.02 0.46
CA THR A 517 43.98 14.46 0.60
C THR A 517 43.65 14.74 2.06
N LEU A 518 42.99 15.87 2.33
CA LEU A 518 42.48 16.20 3.66
C LEU A 518 41.02 15.75 3.77
N LEU A 519 40.66 15.14 4.89
CA LEU A 519 39.31 14.78 5.28
C LEU A 519 38.95 15.61 6.51
N GLU A 520 37.80 16.29 6.53
CA GLU A 520 37.28 16.96 7.73
C GLU A 520 36.17 16.11 8.34
N SER A 521 36.08 16.02 9.68
CA SER A 521 34.93 15.41 10.37
C SER A 521 34.05 16.46 11.05
N LEU A 522 32.90 16.02 11.57
CA LEU A 522 31.91 16.85 12.27
C LEU A 522 32.49 17.59 13.49
N ASN A 523 33.52 17.02 14.14
CA ASN A 523 34.16 17.61 15.33
C ASN A 523 35.36 18.51 14.99
N GLY A 524 35.60 18.81 13.71
CA GLY A 524 36.81 19.50 13.25
C GLY A 524 38.09 18.66 13.35
N ILE A 525 37.99 17.43 13.85
CA ILE A 525 39.07 16.45 13.85
C ILE A 525 39.19 15.92 12.42
N GLY A 526 40.26 16.28 11.72
CA GLY A 526 40.49 15.79 10.36
C GLY A 526 41.19 14.44 10.31
N ALA A 527 41.29 13.88 9.12
CA ALA A 527 42.26 12.85 8.78
C ALA A 527 42.97 13.26 7.50
N VAL A 528 44.18 12.76 7.27
CA VAL A 528 44.85 12.90 5.98
C VAL A 528 45.01 11.54 5.34
N VAL A 529 44.84 11.48 4.03
CA VAL A 529 45.21 10.32 3.22
C VAL A 529 46.52 10.68 2.53
N THR A 530 47.58 9.94 2.86
CA THR A 530 48.90 10.11 2.25
C THR A 530 48.87 9.74 0.76
N LYS A 531 49.92 10.11 0.03
CA LYS A 531 50.14 9.70 -1.36
C LYS A 531 50.03 8.17 -1.57
N ASP A 532 50.46 7.38 -0.58
CA ASP A 532 50.39 5.91 -0.60
C ASP A 532 49.05 5.36 -0.09
N LYS A 533 48.02 6.22 -0.01
CA LYS A 533 46.65 5.89 0.39
C LYS A 533 46.53 5.40 1.84
N ILE A 534 47.46 5.80 2.71
CA ILE A 534 47.38 5.50 4.14
C ILE A 534 46.60 6.63 4.82
N LYS A 535 45.50 6.26 5.47
CA LYS A 535 44.73 7.19 6.30
C LYS A 535 45.44 7.38 7.65
N VAL A 536 45.70 8.63 8.01
CA VAL A 536 46.24 9.02 9.32
C VAL A 536 45.27 9.99 9.97
N ASP A 537 44.71 9.59 11.11
CA ASP A 537 43.83 10.47 11.89
C ASP A 537 44.65 11.59 12.53
N LEU A 538 44.12 12.82 12.46
CA LEU A 538 44.70 13.97 13.12
C LEU A 538 44.18 14.09 14.55
N PHE A 539 44.95 14.73 15.41
CA PHE A 539 44.51 15.10 16.75
C PHE A 539 43.66 16.37 16.69
N ALA A 540 42.81 16.56 17.70
CA ALA A 540 42.01 17.76 17.83
C ALA A 540 42.89 19.01 17.86
N GLY A 541 42.57 19.99 17.01
CA GLY A 541 43.32 21.25 16.88
C GLY A 541 44.53 21.20 15.93
N ASP A 542 44.83 20.03 15.35
CA ASP A 542 45.83 19.96 14.28
C ASP A 542 45.39 20.75 13.04
N THR A 543 46.35 21.37 12.37
CA THR A 543 46.15 22.05 11.10
C THR A 543 47.16 21.54 10.07
N VAL A 544 46.67 21.01 8.96
CA VAL A 544 47.51 20.64 7.81
C VAL A 544 47.79 21.88 6.98
N ILE A 545 49.06 22.12 6.67
CA ILE A 545 49.51 23.33 5.98
C ILE A 545 49.73 23.03 4.49
N SER A 546 50.53 22.02 4.18
CA SER A 546 50.91 21.65 2.81
C SER A 546 51.44 20.22 2.73
N ASP A 547 51.69 19.75 1.52
CA ASP A 547 52.54 18.59 1.26
C ASP A 547 53.59 18.93 0.18
N ASP A 548 54.55 18.03 0.00
CA ASP A 548 55.52 18.11 -1.08
C ASP A 548 55.27 17.05 -2.16
N ASP A 549 56.04 17.10 -3.25
CA ASP A 549 55.88 16.16 -4.37
C ASP A 549 56.23 14.71 -3.98
N SER A 550 56.97 14.53 -2.86
CA SER A 550 57.24 13.22 -2.28
C SER A 550 56.00 12.62 -1.62
N GLY A 551 55.08 13.46 -1.14
CA GLY A 551 53.89 13.08 -0.36
C GLY A 551 54.08 13.21 1.14
N THR A 552 55.12 13.92 1.59
CA THR A 552 55.29 14.27 3.00
C THR A 552 54.38 15.43 3.34
N ILE A 553 53.55 15.25 4.37
CA ILE A 553 52.56 16.24 4.81
C ILE A 553 53.13 17.03 5.98
N TYR A 554 52.97 18.34 5.94
CA TYR A 554 53.43 19.28 6.95
C TYR A 554 52.23 19.91 7.65
N GLY A 555 52.26 19.94 8.99
CA GLY A 555 51.19 20.54 9.79
C GLY A 555 51.68 21.15 11.10
N LYS A 556 50.73 21.67 11.86
CA LYS A 556 50.93 22.20 13.22
C LYS A 556 49.93 21.60 14.17
N ASP A 557 50.38 21.21 15.36
CA ASP A 557 49.50 20.75 16.43
C ASP A 557 48.73 21.89 17.09
N VAL A 558 47.86 21.55 18.04
CA VAL A 558 47.08 22.51 18.85
C VAL A 558 47.96 23.54 19.59
N ASN A 559 49.23 23.20 19.86
CA ASN A 559 50.21 24.08 20.52
C ASN A 559 51.09 24.83 19.51
N LYS A 560 50.74 24.79 18.21
CA LYS A 560 51.49 25.36 17.08
C LYS A 560 52.87 24.74 16.84
N LYS A 561 53.18 23.59 17.43
CA LYS A 561 54.40 22.83 17.12
C LYS A 561 54.25 22.15 15.77
N ALA A 562 55.29 22.23 14.95
CA ALA A 562 55.28 21.57 13.65
C ALA A 562 55.29 20.04 13.83
N PHE A 563 54.55 19.35 12.97
CA PHE A 563 54.63 17.91 12.80
C PHE A 563 54.79 17.58 11.32
N THR A 564 55.28 16.38 11.04
CA THR A 564 55.26 15.81 9.69
C THR A 564 54.56 14.46 9.68
N ILE A 565 53.93 14.12 8.56
CA ILE A 565 53.40 12.77 8.31
C ILE A 565 54.07 12.28 7.03
N THR A 566 54.80 11.18 7.12
CA THR A 566 55.47 10.58 5.96
C THR A 566 54.48 9.83 5.08
N VAL A 567 54.89 9.46 3.86
CA VAL A 567 54.05 8.70 2.93
C VAL A 567 53.57 7.36 3.51
N GLU A 568 54.40 6.74 4.36
CA GLU A 568 54.07 5.50 5.09
C GLU A 568 53.12 5.72 6.28
N GLY A 569 52.61 6.94 6.47
CA GLY A 569 51.67 7.30 7.52
C GLY A 569 52.31 7.50 8.90
N LYS A 570 53.64 7.61 8.99
CA LYS A 570 54.31 7.85 10.26
C LYS A 570 54.27 9.34 10.60
N ARG A 571 53.64 9.67 11.72
CA ARG A 571 53.64 11.01 12.30
C ARG A 571 54.87 11.24 13.17
N ASN A 572 55.59 12.34 12.94
CA ASN A 572 56.76 12.77 13.73
C ASN A 572 56.55 14.14 14.38
#